data_AF-A0A1F9WEZ7-F1
#
_entry.id   AF-A0A1F9WEZ7-F1
#
_cell.length_a   1.000
_cell.length_b   1.000
_cell.length_c   1.000
_cell.angle_alpha   90.00
_cell.angle_beta   90.00
_cell.angle_gamma   90.00
#
_symmetry.space_group_name_H-M   'P 1'
#
loop_
_entity.id
_entity.type
_entity.pdbx_description
1 polymer ?
#
loop_
_entity_poly.entity_id
_entity_poly.type
_entity_poly.pdbx_seq_one_letter_code
_entity_poly.pdbx_strand_id
1 'polypeptide(L)'
;MNLSILFFFTLILAAAPAGAGPALKELSLETLTLTAPRPPAPPKPELLKEWTVMIYVNGKSNIEPFALSDMNRFETIGSSQKVNIVTEIGRSKGLDNDTTADGDWEGVRRYFVTKDQDKNHIASPLLQDLGNPDMGDWKEAAAFLKWARAAYPAKKYVFIIWDHGWGWIDPKKPGDTLAAPAKSISHDFVTGNYIATTDMPKIFKEAGKVDMYVSMACFMQMAEVAYEIKDAADIIVGSEEVIQLPSLNFEDFLAFLTRQPAANAEAAGIAIVDTFREMYGRPEYQEMLETTKYGVQLSAIRASKLPALAKKVKTWYELAMAAGDKPSLARAKAEVLRFEVGDETTDPDKRISFYGDLYNFVELADRYANGSLPPAGRLSAAGKDLREFITGELTVRNVWLGRDRTGKQYSNAHGIAIQIPGRPGNLIDYYPSYPGLAFEKASGWGSFVKYLETIGE
;
A
#
# COMPACT_ATOMS: atom_id res chain seq x y z
N MET A 1 23.37 -21.44 53.94
CA MET A 1 24.51 -21.81 54.82
C MET A 1 25.46 -22.67 54.00
N ASN A 2 26.76 -22.64 54.29
CA ASN A 2 27.89 -23.18 53.50
C ASN A 2 27.74 -24.67 53.10
N LEU A 3 28.48 -25.23 52.12
CA LEU A 3 29.83 -24.87 51.64
C LEU A 3 30.08 -25.25 50.16
N SER A 4 31.04 -24.58 49.52
CA SER A 4 31.49 -24.79 48.13
C SER A 4 32.44 -25.99 47.94
N ILE A 5 32.54 -26.50 46.71
CA ILE A 5 33.75 -27.18 46.19
C ILE A 5 34.14 -26.53 44.86
N LEU A 6 35.45 -26.36 44.65
CA LEU A 6 36.07 -25.68 43.51
C LEU A 6 36.45 -26.68 42.40
N PHE A 7 36.46 -26.24 41.14
CA PHE A 7 37.21 -26.90 40.06
C PHE A 7 38.26 -25.94 39.48
N PHE A 8 39.52 -26.34 39.59
CA PHE A 8 40.63 -25.72 38.86
C PHE A 8 40.74 -26.34 37.46
N PHE A 9 41.12 -25.54 36.47
CA PHE A 9 41.80 -26.05 35.27
C PHE A 9 42.99 -25.14 34.92
N THR A 10 44.06 -25.76 34.46
CA THR A 10 45.41 -25.19 34.53
C THR A 10 45.83 -24.53 33.22
N LEU A 11 46.33 -23.30 33.30
CA LEU A 11 46.95 -22.61 32.17
C LEU A 11 48.37 -23.16 31.93
N ILE A 12 48.66 -23.62 30.70
CA ILE A 12 50.03 -24.02 30.30
C ILE A 12 50.62 -22.94 29.41
N LEU A 13 51.66 -22.26 29.92
CA LEU A 13 52.51 -21.35 29.16
C LEU A 13 53.71 -22.12 28.59
N ALA A 14 53.91 -22.04 27.28
CA ALA A 14 55.14 -22.53 26.63
C ALA A 14 56.05 -21.35 26.31
N ALA A 15 57.26 -21.35 26.88
CA ALA A 15 58.26 -20.32 26.61
C ALA A 15 59.17 -20.70 25.43
N ALA A 16 59.48 -19.73 24.57
CA ALA A 16 60.50 -19.83 23.52
C ALA A 16 61.69 -18.92 23.86
N PRO A 17 62.94 -19.32 23.60
CA PRO A 17 64.13 -18.55 23.97
C PRO A 17 64.40 -17.39 23.00
N ALA A 18 65.00 -16.32 23.53
CA ALA A 18 65.47 -15.18 22.74
C ALA A 18 66.96 -15.29 22.37
N GLY A 19 67.34 -14.85 21.16
CA GLY A 19 68.74 -14.74 20.76
C GLY A 19 68.96 -14.22 19.33
N ALA A 20 69.84 -13.23 19.20
CA ALA A 20 70.44 -12.68 17.97
C ALA A 20 69.51 -12.03 16.90
N GLY A 21 69.66 -10.71 16.72
CA GLY A 21 69.46 -10.02 15.44
C GLY A 21 70.81 -9.87 14.69
N PRO A 22 71.02 -8.87 13.81
CA PRO A 22 70.14 -7.73 13.46
C PRO A 22 69.93 -7.51 11.94
N ALA A 23 69.04 -6.59 11.58
CA ALA A 23 69.24 -5.53 10.56
C ALA A 23 67.90 -4.86 10.22
N LEU A 24 67.77 -3.55 10.47
CA LEU A 24 66.65 -2.76 9.95
C LEU A 24 66.88 -2.51 8.45
N LYS A 25 65.88 -2.86 7.63
CA LYS A 25 65.69 -2.27 6.30
C LYS A 25 64.44 -1.39 6.32
N GLU A 26 64.48 -0.33 5.55
CA GLU A 26 63.45 0.70 5.52
C GLU A 26 62.12 0.12 5.02
N LEU A 27 61.08 0.20 5.86
CA LEU A 27 59.70 0.07 5.42
C LEU A 27 59.19 1.48 5.10
N SER A 28 59.16 1.81 3.81
CA SER A 28 58.45 2.99 3.31
C SER A 28 56.97 2.92 3.69
N LEU A 29 56.38 4.03 4.14
CA LEU A 29 54.93 4.12 4.27
C LEU A 29 54.29 4.11 2.88
N GLU A 30 53.92 2.94 2.38
CA GLU A 30 52.85 2.84 1.40
C GLU A 30 51.54 3.21 2.10
N THR A 31 50.97 4.35 1.72
CA THR A 31 49.64 4.75 2.16
C THR A 31 48.61 3.75 1.64
N LEU A 32 48.09 2.91 2.54
CA LEU A 32 46.94 2.03 2.30
C LEU A 32 45.71 2.89 1.99
N THR A 33 45.55 3.28 0.72
CA THR A 33 44.32 3.86 0.21
C THR A 33 43.24 2.79 0.26
N LEU A 34 42.38 2.85 1.28
CA LEU A 34 41.26 1.95 1.45
C LEU A 34 40.24 2.18 0.32
N THR A 35 40.43 1.49 -0.81
CA THR A 35 39.48 1.52 -1.92
C THR A 35 38.14 0.96 -1.43
N ALA A 36 37.11 1.81 -1.43
CA ALA A 36 35.75 1.38 -1.11
C ALA A 36 35.36 0.15 -1.95
N PRO A 37 34.65 -0.85 -1.38
CA PRO A 37 34.32 -2.07 -2.09
C PRO A 37 33.52 -1.73 -3.36
N ARG A 38 34.03 -2.16 -4.51
CA ARG A 38 33.37 -1.99 -5.80
C ARG A 38 31.96 -2.61 -5.70
N PRO A 39 30.89 -1.89 -6.11
CA PRO A 39 29.55 -2.47 -6.09
C PRO A 39 29.52 -3.76 -6.91
N PRO A 40 28.78 -4.79 -6.45
CA PRO A 40 28.77 -6.09 -7.11
C PRO A 40 28.33 -5.94 -8.57
N ALA A 41 28.98 -6.69 -9.46
CA ALA A 41 28.59 -6.70 -10.86
C ALA A 41 27.14 -7.19 -10.99
N PRO A 42 26.30 -6.56 -11.82
CA PRO A 42 24.92 -7.00 -12.00
C PRO A 42 24.91 -8.45 -12.48
N PRO A 43 24.07 -9.34 -11.90
CA PRO A 43 24.12 -10.75 -12.24
C PRO A 43 23.75 -11.02 -13.69
N LYS A 44 24.33 -12.09 -14.25
CA LYS A 44 24.03 -12.53 -15.62
C LYS A 44 22.54 -12.85 -15.74
N PRO A 45 21.85 -12.44 -16.83
CA PRO A 45 20.41 -12.64 -17.01
C PRO A 45 19.92 -14.09 -16.85
N GLU A 46 20.79 -15.06 -17.15
CA GLU A 46 20.53 -16.51 -17.03
C GLU A 46 20.43 -17.01 -15.57
N LEU A 47 20.82 -16.19 -14.59
CA LEU A 47 20.79 -16.51 -13.16
C LEU A 47 19.66 -15.80 -12.39
N LEU A 48 18.86 -14.96 -13.05
CA LEU A 48 17.77 -14.22 -12.42
C LEU A 48 16.60 -15.13 -12.06
N LYS A 49 16.05 -14.97 -10.86
CA LYS A 49 14.73 -15.53 -10.51
C LYS A 49 13.64 -14.85 -11.34
N GLU A 50 12.47 -15.50 -11.47
CA GLU A 50 11.37 -14.91 -12.25
C GLU A 50 10.74 -13.73 -11.51
N TRP A 51 10.61 -13.84 -10.18
CA TRP A 51 9.99 -12.82 -9.32
C TRP A 51 10.85 -12.50 -8.09
N THR A 52 10.82 -11.24 -7.66
CA THR A 52 11.13 -10.82 -6.29
C THR A 52 9.94 -10.05 -5.72
N VAL A 53 9.38 -10.57 -4.63
CA VAL A 53 8.32 -9.95 -3.83
C VAL A 53 8.98 -9.23 -2.66
N MET A 54 8.65 -7.96 -2.49
CA MET A 54 9.26 -7.05 -1.52
C MET A 54 8.14 -6.45 -0.68
N ILE A 55 8.10 -6.81 0.60
CA ILE A 55 6.99 -6.47 1.50
C ILE A 55 7.50 -5.50 2.56
N TYR A 56 6.97 -4.28 2.55
CA TYR A 56 7.27 -3.23 3.51
C TYR A 56 6.11 -3.18 4.51
N VAL A 57 6.34 -3.73 5.71
CA VAL A 57 5.32 -3.96 6.73
C VAL A 57 5.57 -3.00 7.89
N ASN A 58 4.94 -1.83 7.86
CA ASN A 58 5.09 -0.85 8.93
C ASN A 58 4.20 -1.21 10.12
N GLY A 59 4.64 -2.17 10.93
CA GLY A 59 4.01 -2.51 12.21
C GLY A 59 4.37 -1.55 13.36
N LYS A 60 4.95 -0.37 13.10
CA LYS A 60 5.22 0.65 14.12
C LYS A 60 3.97 1.48 14.44
N SER A 61 2.83 0.81 14.55
CA SER A 61 1.48 1.35 14.58
C SER A 61 0.59 0.43 15.41
N ASN A 62 -0.67 0.82 15.66
CA ASN A 62 -1.60 0.05 16.49
C ASN A 62 -2.09 -1.29 15.87
N ILE A 63 -1.43 -1.78 14.83
CA ILE A 63 -1.69 -3.06 14.16
C ILE A 63 -0.46 -3.99 14.13
N GLU A 64 0.55 -3.74 14.97
CA GLU A 64 1.74 -4.58 15.18
C GLU A 64 1.44 -6.11 15.24
N PRO A 65 0.43 -6.61 15.98
CA PRO A 65 0.18 -8.05 16.04
C PRO A 65 -0.20 -8.68 14.69
N PHE A 66 -0.81 -7.89 13.80
CA PHE A 66 -1.16 -8.32 12.46
C PHE A 66 0.03 -8.28 11.50
N ALA A 67 0.99 -7.36 11.71
CA ALA A 67 2.26 -7.35 11.00
C ALA A 67 3.08 -8.63 11.28
N LEU A 68 3.15 -9.05 12.55
CA LEU A 68 3.74 -10.34 12.95
C LEU A 68 2.98 -11.52 12.35
N SER A 69 1.64 -11.50 12.42
CA SER A 69 0.81 -12.58 11.87
C SER A 69 0.99 -12.74 10.36
N ASP A 70 0.98 -11.65 9.59
CA ASP A 70 1.20 -11.71 8.14
C ASP A 70 2.64 -12.12 7.80
N MET A 71 3.66 -11.73 8.59
CA MET A 71 5.05 -12.23 8.44
C MET A 71 5.13 -13.76 8.56
N ASN A 72 4.61 -14.33 9.66
CA ASN A 72 4.60 -15.78 9.88
C ASN A 72 3.76 -16.52 8.81
N ARG A 73 2.76 -15.84 8.20
CA ARG A 73 2.01 -16.39 7.06
C ARG A 73 2.84 -16.42 5.77
N PHE A 74 3.71 -15.45 5.51
CA PHE A 74 4.64 -15.51 4.38
C PHE A 74 5.58 -16.73 4.49
N GLU A 75 6.01 -17.05 5.71
CA GLU A 75 6.91 -18.18 6.03
C GLU A 75 6.27 -19.55 5.79
N THR A 76 4.94 -19.65 5.81
CA THR A 76 4.27 -20.90 5.39
C THR A 76 4.53 -21.27 3.93
N ILE A 77 4.98 -20.33 3.09
CA ILE A 77 5.34 -20.55 1.68
C ILE A 77 6.85 -20.44 1.47
N GLY A 78 7.44 -19.32 1.92
CA GLY A 78 8.87 -19.03 1.80
C GLY A 78 9.40 -18.80 0.38
N SER A 79 10.62 -18.30 0.30
CA SER A 79 11.37 -18.12 -0.95
C SER A 79 11.67 -19.45 -1.63
N SER A 80 11.62 -19.47 -2.97
CA SER A 80 11.83 -20.69 -3.78
C SER A 80 13.00 -20.54 -4.75
N GLN A 81 13.27 -21.56 -5.58
CA GLN A 81 14.27 -21.46 -6.66
C GLN A 81 13.88 -20.44 -7.76
N LYS A 82 12.60 -20.03 -7.84
CA LYS A 82 12.08 -19.14 -8.89
C LYS A 82 11.49 -17.83 -8.37
N VAL A 83 11.28 -17.70 -7.06
CA VAL A 83 10.77 -16.50 -6.38
C VAL A 83 11.69 -16.13 -5.21
N ASN A 84 12.05 -14.86 -5.07
CA ASN A 84 12.52 -14.29 -3.79
C ASN A 84 11.32 -13.66 -3.07
N ILE A 85 11.28 -13.81 -1.75
CA ILE A 85 10.37 -13.07 -0.87
C ILE A 85 11.25 -12.44 0.20
N VAL A 86 11.20 -11.11 0.31
CA VAL A 86 11.93 -10.34 1.32
C VAL A 86 11.00 -9.36 2.00
N THR A 87 11.18 -9.22 3.31
CA THR A 87 10.36 -8.37 4.17
C THR A 87 11.24 -7.37 4.87
N GLU A 88 10.81 -6.11 4.94
CA GLU A 88 11.26 -5.16 5.94
C GLU A 88 10.06 -4.86 6.85
N ILE A 89 10.18 -5.25 8.12
CA ILE A 89 9.09 -5.20 9.10
C ILE A 89 9.51 -4.36 10.30
N GLY A 90 8.64 -3.42 10.67
CA GLY A 90 8.78 -2.56 11.85
C GLY A 90 7.92 -2.99 13.02
N ARG A 91 8.37 -2.66 14.23
CA ARG A 91 7.78 -2.97 15.54
C ARG A 91 8.02 -1.86 16.55
N SER A 92 7.16 -1.75 17.56
CA SER A 92 7.16 -0.62 18.49
C SER A 92 6.43 -0.90 19.81
N LYS A 93 7.08 -0.58 20.94
CA LYS A 93 6.53 -0.77 22.28
C LYS A 93 5.72 0.42 22.77
N GLY A 94 4.81 0.17 23.71
CA GLY A 94 4.02 1.18 24.41
C GLY A 94 2.94 1.85 23.57
N LEU A 95 2.58 1.30 22.41
CA LEU A 95 1.44 1.71 21.61
C LEU A 95 0.19 0.88 21.95
N ASP A 96 -0.98 1.33 21.48
CA ASP A 96 -2.19 0.50 21.50
C ASP A 96 -1.95 -0.80 20.73
N ASN A 97 -2.35 -1.94 21.30
CA ASN A 97 -2.11 -3.30 20.78
C ASN A 97 -0.63 -3.77 20.72
N ASP A 98 0.30 -3.13 21.44
CA ASP A 98 1.67 -3.62 21.70
C ASP A 98 1.67 -5.09 22.18
N THR A 99 2.59 -5.92 21.66
CA THR A 99 2.66 -7.35 21.97
C THR A 99 4.07 -7.88 22.27
N THR A 100 4.22 -8.63 23.36
CA THR A 100 5.49 -9.30 23.72
C THR A 100 5.79 -10.55 22.88
N ALA A 101 5.01 -10.81 21.83
CA ALA A 101 5.26 -11.86 20.84
C ALA A 101 6.64 -11.72 20.17
N ASP A 102 7.12 -12.81 19.55
CA ASP A 102 8.40 -12.88 18.84
C ASP A 102 9.64 -12.43 19.64
N GLY A 103 9.57 -12.50 20.97
CA GLY A 103 10.66 -12.10 21.86
C GLY A 103 10.76 -10.60 22.12
N ASP A 104 9.66 -9.86 21.95
CA ASP A 104 9.52 -8.47 22.41
C ASP A 104 10.64 -7.54 21.88
N TRP A 105 10.82 -7.51 20.55
CA TRP A 105 11.78 -6.64 19.88
C TRP A 105 11.11 -5.43 19.24
N GLU A 106 11.79 -4.30 19.29
CA GLU A 106 11.38 -3.02 18.68
C GLU A 106 12.31 -2.63 17.53
N GLY A 107 11.91 -1.64 16.73
CA GLY A 107 12.69 -1.17 15.59
C GLY A 107 12.30 -1.84 14.29
N VAL A 108 13.21 -1.89 13.32
CA VAL A 108 12.94 -2.35 11.95
C VAL A 108 13.98 -3.37 11.51
N ARG A 109 13.51 -4.46 10.89
CA ARG A 109 14.32 -5.62 10.55
C ARG A 109 14.07 -6.12 9.13
N ARG A 110 15.14 -6.54 8.45
CA ARG A 110 15.10 -7.18 7.13
C ARG A 110 15.23 -8.68 7.24
N TYR A 111 14.33 -9.40 6.58
CA TYR A 111 14.31 -10.87 6.55
C TYR A 111 14.34 -11.38 5.10
N PHE A 112 15.07 -12.47 4.87
CA PHE A 112 14.88 -13.30 3.68
C PHE A 112 13.88 -14.38 4.06
N VAL A 113 12.65 -14.29 3.56
CA VAL A 113 11.57 -15.18 4.02
C VAL A 113 11.89 -16.61 3.56
N THR A 114 12.15 -17.50 4.50
CA THR A 114 12.33 -18.94 4.28
C THR A 114 11.03 -19.69 4.51
N LYS A 115 10.99 -20.99 4.18
CA LYS A 115 9.83 -21.83 4.48
C LYS A 115 10.05 -22.63 5.76
N ASP A 116 9.12 -22.52 6.68
CA ASP A 116 8.94 -23.45 7.79
C ASP A 116 7.43 -23.74 8.02
N GLN A 117 7.00 -24.02 9.25
CA GLN A 117 5.65 -24.45 9.62
C GLN A 117 5.16 -23.90 10.97
N ASP A 118 5.96 -23.10 11.70
CA ASP A 118 5.41 -22.33 12.82
C ASP A 118 4.51 -21.21 12.25
N LYS A 119 3.61 -20.70 13.09
CA LYS A 119 2.74 -19.55 12.78
C LYS A 119 2.81 -18.46 13.86
N ASN A 120 3.61 -18.68 14.90
CA ASN A 120 3.68 -17.87 16.10
C ASN A 120 5.09 -17.26 16.32
N HIS A 121 6.08 -17.70 15.54
CA HIS A 121 7.49 -17.32 15.67
C HIS A 121 8.15 -17.14 14.31
N ILE A 122 8.79 -15.99 14.09
CA ILE A 122 9.55 -15.67 12.88
C ILE A 122 10.81 -16.54 12.83
N ALA A 123 10.81 -17.55 11.95
CA ALA A 123 11.95 -18.46 11.79
C ALA A 123 12.97 -18.00 10.72
N SER A 124 12.62 -17.00 9.90
CA SER A 124 13.45 -16.55 8.79
C SER A 124 14.78 -15.92 9.23
N PRO A 125 15.86 -16.11 8.44
CA PRO A 125 17.12 -15.42 8.66
C PRO A 125 16.97 -13.89 8.71
N LEU A 126 17.24 -13.32 9.89
CA LEU A 126 17.46 -11.90 10.07
C LEU A 126 18.72 -11.49 9.29
N LEU A 127 18.54 -10.70 8.24
CA LEU A 127 19.61 -10.21 7.37
C LEU A 127 20.26 -8.95 7.93
N GLN A 128 19.45 -8.07 8.50
CA GLN A 128 19.86 -6.77 9.01
C GLN A 128 18.86 -6.28 10.05
N ASP A 129 19.36 -5.94 11.24
CA ASP A 129 18.66 -5.05 12.17
C ASP A 129 19.04 -3.61 11.79
N LEU A 130 18.03 -2.74 11.63
CA LEU A 130 18.21 -1.34 11.22
C LEU A 130 18.17 -0.38 12.42
N GLY A 131 17.91 -0.87 13.63
CA GLY A 131 17.54 -0.03 14.76
C GLY A 131 16.15 0.59 14.53
N ASN A 132 16.03 1.91 14.74
CA ASN A 132 14.74 2.63 14.69
C ASN A 132 14.66 3.66 13.54
N PRO A 133 14.77 3.26 12.25
CA PRO A 133 14.45 4.17 11.14
C PRO A 133 12.95 4.51 11.14
N ASP A 134 12.63 5.58 10.43
CA ASP A 134 11.27 6.12 10.31
C ASP A 134 10.55 5.46 9.12
N MET A 135 9.64 4.52 9.37
CA MET A 135 8.92 3.84 8.29
C MET A 135 7.83 4.71 7.65
N GLY A 136 7.67 5.93 8.14
CA GLY A 136 6.97 7.00 7.45
C GLY A 136 7.81 7.71 6.38
N ASP A 137 9.13 7.73 6.48
CA ASP A 137 9.92 8.41 5.45
C ASP A 137 9.91 7.59 4.15
N TRP A 138 9.41 8.19 3.06
CA TRP A 138 9.42 7.57 1.73
C TRP A 138 10.83 7.14 1.30
N LYS A 139 11.89 7.77 1.87
CA LYS A 139 13.28 7.38 1.64
C LYS A 139 13.60 5.99 2.17
N GLU A 140 13.00 5.55 3.28
CA GLU A 140 13.24 4.20 3.82
C GLU A 140 12.54 3.14 2.96
N ALA A 141 11.29 3.39 2.54
CA ALA A 141 10.62 2.57 1.53
C ALA A 141 11.40 2.51 0.19
N ALA A 142 12.00 3.63 -0.24
CA ALA A 142 12.89 3.67 -1.41
C ALA A 142 14.19 2.90 -1.17
N ALA A 143 14.81 3.04 0.00
CA ALA A 143 16.03 2.35 0.39
C ALA A 143 15.82 0.82 0.44
N PHE A 144 14.70 0.36 1.00
CA PHE A 144 14.30 -1.04 0.98
C PHE A 144 14.10 -1.57 -0.44
N LEU A 145 13.29 -0.91 -1.27
CA LEU A 145 13.03 -1.32 -2.66
C LEU A 145 14.34 -1.39 -3.48
N LYS A 146 15.24 -0.42 -3.28
CA LYS A 146 16.55 -0.31 -3.92
C LYS A 146 17.54 -1.38 -3.44
N TRP A 147 17.58 -1.64 -2.13
CA TRP A 147 18.37 -2.71 -1.51
C TRP A 147 17.89 -4.09 -1.98
N ALA A 148 16.58 -4.33 -1.96
CA ALA A 148 15.97 -5.61 -2.32
C ALA A 148 16.21 -5.95 -3.80
N ARG A 149 16.13 -4.97 -4.70
CA ARG A 149 16.53 -5.14 -6.11
C ARG A 149 18.01 -5.51 -6.29
N ALA A 150 18.90 -4.93 -5.48
CA ALA A 150 20.34 -5.17 -5.59
C ALA A 150 20.77 -6.52 -4.97
N ALA A 151 20.19 -6.90 -3.84
CA ALA A 151 20.48 -8.15 -3.13
C ALA A 151 19.72 -9.36 -3.70
N TYR A 152 18.49 -9.16 -4.19
CA TYR A 152 17.59 -10.19 -4.70
C TYR A 152 17.07 -9.84 -6.10
N PRO A 153 17.95 -9.71 -7.11
CA PRO A 153 17.54 -9.37 -8.47
C PRO A 153 16.75 -10.50 -9.14
N ALA A 154 15.67 -10.11 -9.80
CA ALA A 154 14.78 -10.95 -10.58
C ALA A 154 14.40 -10.28 -11.91
N LYS A 155 13.69 -11.00 -12.76
CA LYS A 155 13.12 -10.48 -14.01
C LYS A 155 11.94 -9.52 -13.77
N LYS A 156 11.13 -9.82 -12.75
CA LYS A 156 9.90 -9.09 -12.40
C LYS A 156 9.83 -8.82 -10.90
N TYR A 157 9.16 -7.74 -10.51
CA TYR A 157 9.14 -7.21 -9.15
C TYR A 157 7.71 -6.90 -8.68
N VAL A 158 7.37 -7.39 -7.49
CA VAL A 158 6.19 -6.96 -6.73
C VAL A 158 6.67 -6.14 -5.54
N PHE A 159 6.15 -4.92 -5.36
CA PHE A 159 6.37 -4.12 -4.16
C PHE A 159 5.05 -3.90 -3.43
N ILE A 160 5.02 -4.27 -2.16
CA ILE A 160 3.84 -4.18 -1.28
C ILE A 160 4.18 -3.21 -0.15
N ILE A 161 3.33 -2.21 0.07
CA ILE A 161 3.30 -1.44 1.33
C ILE A 161 2.07 -1.89 2.11
N TRP A 162 2.28 -2.32 3.35
CA TRP A 162 1.28 -2.77 4.31
C TRP A 162 1.36 -1.86 5.52
N ASP A 163 0.21 -1.28 5.92
CA ASP A 163 -0.13 -0.56 7.18
C ASP A 163 -1.43 0.26 6.92
N HIS A 164 -1.78 1.21 7.79
CA HIS A 164 -2.79 2.25 7.55
C HIS A 164 -2.66 2.97 6.21
N GLY A 165 -3.81 3.41 5.69
CA GLY A 165 -3.97 4.22 4.49
C GLY A 165 -5.07 5.27 4.65
N TRP A 166 -4.95 6.42 3.99
CA TRP A 166 -5.98 7.47 3.95
C TRP A 166 -6.29 7.96 2.53
N GLY A 167 -5.73 7.34 1.49
CA GLY A 167 -5.99 7.74 0.11
C GLY A 167 -5.23 9.01 -0.28
N TRP A 168 -5.92 10.06 -0.71
CA TRP A 168 -5.27 11.31 -1.14
C TRP A 168 -5.17 12.38 -0.05
N ILE A 169 -6.05 12.36 0.97
CA ILE A 169 -6.03 13.38 2.04
C ILE A 169 -4.75 13.29 2.87
N ASP A 170 -4.41 14.42 3.49
CA ASP A 170 -3.32 14.54 4.47
C ASP A 170 -3.89 14.87 5.87
N PRO A 171 -4.23 13.90 6.75
CA PRO A 171 -4.77 14.16 8.10
C PRO A 171 -3.79 14.76 9.13
N LYS A 172 -4.18 15.89 9.72
CA LYS A 172 -3.42 16.62 10.75
C LYS A 172 -3.27 15.81 12.03
N LYS A 173 -2.16 15.99 12.75
CA LYS A 173 -1.99 15.50 14.12
C LYS A 173 -2.72 16.41 15.11
N PRO A 174 -3.17 15.91 16.28
CA PRO A 174 -3.65 16.76 17.36
C PRO A 174 -2.58 17.80 17.77
N GLY A 175 -2.89 19.08 17.61
CA GLY A 175 -1.98 20.20 17.92
C GLY A 175 -1.15 20.73 16.75
N ASP A 176 -1.24 20.14 15.55
CA ASP A 176 -0.57 20.66 14.36
C ASP A 176 -1.05 22.07 13.97
N THR A 177 -0.14 22.86 13.36
CA THR A 177 -0.46 24.12 12.67
C THR A 177 -0.20 23.99 11.17
N LEU A 178 -0.74 24.91 10.36
CA LEU A 178 -0.71 24.86 8.88
C LEU A 178 0.69 25.11 8.29
N ALA A 179 1.64 24.18 8.48
CA ALA A 179 3.04 24.33 8.08
C ALA A 179 3.80 23.05 7.68
N ALA A 180 3.25 21.84 7.86
CA ALA A 180 3.92 20.58 7.52
C ALA A 180 2.94 19.51 6.99
N PRO A 181 3.39 18.48 6.24
CA PRO A 181 2.55 17.34 5.87
C PRO A 181 2.39 16.30 7.02
N ALA A 182 1.16 15.81 7.21
CA ALA A 182 0.68 14.61 7.94
C ALA A 182 -0.70 14.31 7.36
N LYS A 183 -1.22 13.10 7.04
CA LYS A 183 -0.81 11.67 7.09
C LYS A 183 -1.33 10.95 5.79
N SER A 184 -1.03 9.69 5.47
CA SER A 184 -1.50 9.03 4.22
C SER A 184 -1.31 7.50 4.23
N ILE A 185 -0.15 6.94 3.82
CA ILE A 185 0.16 5.50 3.90
C ILE A 185 1.42 5.25 4.73
N SER A 186 1.56 4.08 5.36
CA SER A 186 2.74 3.70 6.15
C SER A 186 2.98 4.67 7.32
N HIS A 187 2.01 4.73 8.21
CA HIS A 187 1.99 5.56 9.40
C HIS A 187 2.91 4.97 10.50
N ASP A 188 4.12 5.48 10.60
CA ASP A 188 4.95 5.26 11.78
C ASP A 188 4.38 6.08 12.95
N PHE A 189 3.78 5.43 13.95
CA PHE A 189 3.19 6.11 15.12
C PHE A 189 4.27 6.52 16.13
N VAL A 190 5.47 5.91 16.09
CA VAL A 190 6.59 6.25 16.98
C VAL A 190 7.21 7.60 16.59
N THR A 191 7.38 7.86 15.31
CA THR A 191 7.78 9.19 14.77
C THR A 191 6.57 10.09 14.53
N GLY A 192 5.37 9.51 14.44
CA GLY A 192 4.16 10.14 13.94
C GLY A 192 4.20 10.45 12.43
N ASN A 193 5.22 10.00 11.69
CA ASN A 193 5.41 10.30 10.28
C ASN A 193 4.71 9.27 9.37
N TYR A 194 4.80 9.48 8.05
CA TYR A 194 4.06 8.74 7.03
C TYR A 194 4.57 9.04 5.61
N ILE A 195 4.26 8.16 4.67
CA ILE A 195 4.52 8.38 3.24
C ILE A 195 3.36 9.18 2.65
N ALA A 196 3.60 10.45 2.30
CA ALA A 196 2.60 11.27 1.64
C ALA A 196 2.28 10.80 0.21
N THR A 197 1.03 10.98 -0.22
CA THR A 197 0.56 10.55 -1.55
C THR A 197 1.33 11.22 -2.69
N THR A 198 1.73 12.50 -2.50
CA THR A 198 2.61 13.24 -3.41
C THR A 198 4.10 12.90 -3.27
N ASP A 199 4.48 12.10 -2.27
CA ASP A 199 5.84 11.59 -2.04
C ASP A 199 6.01 10.15 -2.55
N MET A 200 4.94 9.37 -2.68
CA MET A 200 4.96 8.02 -3.30
C MET A 200 5.72 7.97 -4.65
N PRO A 201 5.60 8.94 -5.59
CA PRO A 201 6.35 8.91 -6.84
C PRO A 201 7.89 9.00 -6.66
N LYS A 202 8.35 9.58 -5.54
CA LYS A 202 9.78 9.73 -5.22
C LYS A 202 10.43 8.37 -4.97
N ILE A 203 9.69 7.45 -4.34
CA ILE A 203 10.12 6.06 -4.09
C ILE A 203 10.58 5.40 -5.39
N PHE A 204 9.73 5.40 -6.41
CA PHE A 204 10.00 4.72 -7.68
C PHE A 204 10.94 5.53 -8.59
N LYS A 205 11.02 6.85 -8.41
CA LYS A 205 12.05 7.69 -9.05
C LYS A 205 13.46 7.36 -8.56
N GLU A 206 13.63 7.00 -7.28
CA GLU A 206 14.93 6.62 -6.72
C GLU A 206 15.24 5.12 -6.85
N ALA A 207 14.25 4.25 -6.63
CA ALA A 207 14.44 2.80 -6.56
C ALA A 207 14.01 2.04 -7.83
N GLY A 208 13.34 2.70 -8.78
CA GLY A 208 12.95 2.16 -10.08
C GLY A 208 11.55 1.53 -10.14
N LYS A 209 10.91 1.66 -11.31
CA LYS A 209 9.58 1.12 -11.65
C LYS A 209 9.48 -0.39 -11.43
N VAL A 210 8.43 -0.85 -10.74
CA VAL A 210 8.10 -2.28 -10.55
C VAL A 210 7.15 -2.79 -11.63
N ASP A 211 6.94 -4.10 -11.70
CA ASP A 211 5.90 -4.69 -12.56
C ASP A 211 4.53 -4.51 -11.90
N MET A 212 4.48 -4.70 -10.57
CA MET A 212 3.26 -4.67 -9.77
C MET A 212 3.49 -3.94 -8.46
N TYR A 213 2.67 -2.93 -8.18
CA TYR A 213 2.61 -2.26 -6.88
C TYR A 213 1.31 -2.62 -6.16
N VAL A 214 1.39 -2.79 -4.84
CA VAL A 214 0.26 -3.17 -3.99
C VAL A 214 0.24 -2.28 -2.75
N SER A 215 -0.88 -1.61 -2.52
CA SER A 215 -1.22 -1.01 -1.23
C SER A 215 -2.13 -1.97 -0.46
N MET A 216 -1.58 -2.65 0.55
CA MET A 216 -2.39 -3.26 1.61
C MET A 216 -2.63 -2.22 2.71
N ALA A 217 -3.35 -1.18 2.30
CA ALA A 217 -3.70 -0.01 3.10
C ALA A 217 -5.04 0.57 2.62
N CYS A 218 -5.80 1.16 3.53
CA CYS A 218 -7.15 1.69 3.28
C CYS A 218 -7.17 2.81 2.23
N PHE A 219 -8.24 2.86 1.43
CA PHE A 219 -8.53 3.95 0.48
C PHE A 219 -7.47 4.22 -0.59
N MET A 220 -6.53 3.30 -0.86
CA MET A 220 -5.43 3.56 -1.80
C MET A 220 -5.82 3.38 -3.29
N GLN A 221 -7.04 2.91 -3.58
CA GLN A 221 -7.60 2.78 -4.93
C GLN A 221 -8.40 4.02 -5.37
N MET A 222 -7.97 5.21 -4.96
CA MET A 222 -8.50 6.49 -5.46
C MET A 222 -7.84 6.84 -6.79
N ALA A 223 -8.58 7.44 -7.72
CA ALA A 223 -8.06 7.96 -8.99
C ALA A 223 -6.92 8.97 -8.75
N GLU A 224 -7.04 9.76 -7.69
CA GLU A 224 -6.02 10.67 -7.17
C GLU A 224 -4.70 9.96 -6.85
N VAL A 225 -4.76 8.91 -6.03
CA VAL A 225 -3.59 8.14 -5.55
C VAL A 225 -2.94 7.39 -6.70
N ALA A 226 -3.73 6.63 -7.45
CA ALA A 226 -3.25 5.81 -8.54
C ALA A 226 -2.50 6.65 -9.59
N TYR A 227 -2.97 7.88 -9.87
CA TYR A 227 -2.37 8.74 -10.90
C TYR A 227 -0.98 9.27 -10.52
N GLU A 228 -0.69 9.50 -9.24
CA GLU A 228 0.66 9.84 -8.78
C GLU A 228 1.65 8.75 -9.18
N ILE A 229 1.27 7.49 -8.96
CA ILE A 229 2.09 6.30 -9.21
C ILE A 229 1.83 5.63 -10.59
N LYS A 230 1.17 6.31 -11.55
CA LYS A 230 0.86 5.76 -12.88
C LYS A 230 2.09 5.30 -13.70
N ASP A 231 3.26 5.85 -13.39
CA ASP A 231 4.55 5.54 -14.04
C ASP A 231 5.43 4.60 -13.18
N ALA A 232 4.97 4.24 -11.99
CA ALA A 232 5.71 3.48 -10.97
C ALA A 232 5.55 1.96 -11.06
N ALA A 233 4.44 1.50 -11.64
CA ALA A 233 4.13 0.09 -11.85
C ALA A 233 3.55 -0.12 -13.26
N ASP A 234 3.40 -1.37 -13.72
CA ASP A 234 2.47 -1.69 -14.80
C ASP A 234 1.07 -1.95 -14.25
N ILE A 235 0.98 -2.65 -13.12
CA ILE A 235 -0.27 -2.93 -12.39
C ILE A 235 -0.23 -2.31 -11.00
N ILE A 236 -1.31 -1.62 -10.64
CA ILE A 236 -1.54 -1.07 -9.29
C ILE A 236 -2.68 -1.86 -8.65
N VAL A 237 -2.52 -2.26 -7.39
CA VAL A 237 -3.53 -2.96 -6.59
C VAL A 237 -3.81 -2.21 -5.30
N GLY A 238 -5.08 -2.05 -4.96
CA GLY A 238 -5.53 -1.41 -3.73
C GLY A 238 -7.03 -1.57 -3.49
N SER A 239 -7.47 -1.07 -2.34
CA SER A 239 -8.88 -1.00 -1.91
C SER A 239 -9.43 0.42 -2.05
N GLU A 240 -10.68 0.52 -2.52
CA GLU A 240 -11.48 1.75 -2.52
C GLU A 240 -11.96 2.12 -1.11
N GLU A 241 -12.03 1.13 -0.21
CA GLU A 241 -12.55 1.18 1.15
C GLU A 241 -11.43 0.95 2.21
N VAL A 242 -11.78 1.03 3.49
CA VAL A 242 -11.05 0.40 4.60
C VAL A 242 -10.74 -1.07 4.30
N ILE A 243 -9.47 -1.47 4.47
CA ILE A 243 -9.05 -2.88 4.45
C ILE A 243 -9.22 -3.45 5.87
N GLN A 244 -9.90 -4.59 5.97
CA GLN A 244 -10.08 -5.32 7.22
C GLN A 244 -8.83 -6.19 7.51
N LEU A 245 -8.75 -6.80 8.70
CA LEU A 245 -7.63 -7.68 9.07
C LEU A 245 -8.12 -9.10 9.40
N PRO A 246 -7.41 -10.17 8.97
CA PRO A 246 -6.17 -10.18 8.18
C PRO A 246 -6.37 -9.68 6.73
N SER A 247 -5.33 -9.06 6.17
CA SER A 247 -5.42 -8.22 4.96
C SER A 247 -5.79 -8.96 3.66
N LEU A 248 -5.18 -10.11 3.39
CA LEU A 248 -5.57 -11.06 2.32
C LEU A 248 -5.05 -12.48 2.60
N ASN A 249 -5.37 -13.46 1.74
CA ASN A 249 -4.68 -14.76 1.69
C ASN A 249 -3.34 -14.63 0.93
N PHE A 250 -2.31 -14.17 1.64
CA PHE A 250 -0.94 -14.09 1.12
C PHE A 250 -0.38 -15.46 0.74
N GLU A 251 -0.75 -16.52 1.46
CA GLU A 251 -0.26 -17.87 1.27
C GLU A 251 -0.54 -18.37 -0.16
N ASP A 252 -1.77 -18.23 -0.66
CA ASP A 252 -2.09 -18.63 -2.03
C ASP A 252 -1.57 -17.68 -3.11
N PHE A 253 -1.35 -16.40 -2.80
CA PHE A 253 -0.71 -15.47 -3.75
C PHE A 253 0.78 -15.80 -3.94
N LEU A 254 1.51 -16.01 -2.84
CA LEU A 254 2.92 -16.40 -2.86
C LEU A 254 3.09 -17.82 -3.42
N ALA A 255 2.16 -18.73 -3.14
CA ALA A 255 2.11 -20.04 -3.76
C ALA A 255 1.73 -19.96 -5.25
N PHE A 256 0.85 -19.04 -5.68
CA PHE A 256 0.57 -18.79 -7.09
C PHE A 256 1.83 -18.36 -7.83
N LEU A 257 2.58 -17.37 -7.33
CA LEU A 257 3.84 -16.94 -7.94
C LEU A 257 4.89 -18.06 -7.98
N THR A 258 4.90 -18.97 -7.00
CA THR A 258 5.80 -20.14 -6.97
C THR A 258 5.35 -21.26 -7.91
N ARG A 259 4.04 -21.48 -8.08
CA ARG A 259 3.44 -22.47 -9.00
C ARG A 259 3.47 -22.00 -10.47
N GLN A 260 3.29 -20.70 -10.70
CA GLN A 260 3.24 -20.07 -12.03
C GLN A 260 4.27 -18.92 -12.16
N PRO A 261 5.58 -19.18 -11.97
CA PRO A 261 6.58 -18.11 -11.95
C PRO A 261 6.73 -17.40 -13.30
N ALA A 262 6.29 -18.03 -14.40
CA ALA A 262 6.23 -17.41 -15.72
C ALA A 262 5.11 -16.36 -15.89
N ALA A 263 4.15 -16.26 -14.95
CA ALA A 263 3.03 -15.30 -14.99
C ALA A 263 3.50 -13.84 -15.19
N ASN A 264 2.69 -13.03 -15.85
CA ASN A 264 2.93 -11.58 -16.01
C ASN A 264 2.27 -10.78 -14.87
N ALA A 265 2.47 -9.46 -14.87
CA ALA A 265 1.89 -8.56 -13.87
C ALA A 265 0.35 -8.61 -13.83
N GLU A 266 -0.33 -8.71 -14.98
CA GLU A 266 -1.80 -8.84 -15.01
C GLU A 266 -2.29 -10.13 -14.35
N ALA A 267 -1.66 -11.27 -14.63
CA ALA A 267 -2.02 -12.54 -14.00
C ALA A 267 -1.72 -12.54 -12.48
N ALA A 268 -0.64 -11.89 -12.04
CA ALA A 268 -0.36 -11.69 -10.62
C ALA A 268 -1.37 -10.74 -9.94
N GLY A 269 -1.79 -9.68 -10.63
CA GLY A 269 -2.84 -8.76 -10.19
C GLY A 269 -4.22 -9.40 -10.10
N ILE A 270 -4.57 -10.29 -11.03
CA ILE A 270 -5.77 -11.14 -10.91
C ILE A 270 -5.65 -12.04 -9.69
N ALA A 271 -4.53 -12.76 -9.55
CA ALA A 271 -4.33 -13.72 -8.46
C ALA A 271 -4.42 -13.08 -7.07
N ILE A 272 -3.75 -11.94 -6.81
CA ILE A 272 -3.79 -11.31 -5.48
C ILE A 272 -5.22 -10.84 -5.11
N VAL A 273 -5.96 -10.34 -6.10
CA VAL A 273 -7.34 -9.85 -5.91
C VAL A 273 -8.30 -11.02 -5.72
N ASP A 274 -8.14 -12.13 -6.43
CA ASP A 274 -8.91 -13.35 -6.17
C ASP A 274 -8.57 -13.99 -4.81
N THR A 275 -7.33 -13.89 -4.31
CA THR A 275 -6.98 -14.34 -2.95
C THR A 275 -7.52 -13.43 -1.83
N PHE A 276 -7.73 -12.14 -2.10
CA PHE A 276 -8.48 -11.27 -1.19
C PHE A 276 -9.95 -11.70 -1.12
N ARG A 277 -10.57 -11.97 -2.27
CA ARG A 277 -11.96 -12.50 -2.32
C ARG A 277 -12.09 -13.86 -1.65
N GLU A 278 -11.10 -14.73 -1.77
CA GLU A 278 -11.11 -16.04 -1.11
C GLU A 278 -11.08 -15.87 0.43
N MET A 279 -10.20 -15.02 0.96
CA MET A 279 -10.09 -14.75 2.40
C MET A 279 -11.45 -14.34 3.00
N TYR A 280 -12.04 -13.25 2.51
CA TYR A 280 -13.34 -12.77 2.99
C TYR A 280 -14.53 -13.63 2.50
N GLY A 281 -14.26 -14.65 1.68
CA GLY A 281 -15.21 -15.67 1.25
C GLY A 281 -15.37 -16.82 2.26
N ARG A 282 -14.53 -16.90 3.30
CA ARG A 282 -14.62 -17.93 4.34
C ARG A 282 -15.69 -17.59 5.39
N PRO A 283 -16.35 -18.58 6.02
CA PRO A 283 -17.47 -18.34 6.93
C PRO A 283 -17.14 -17.37 8.07
N GLU A 284 -15.97 -17.51 8.69
CA GLU A 284 -15.53 -16.69 9.82
C GLU A 284 -15.37 -15.20 9.46
N TYR A 285 -14.98 -14.91 8.22
CA TYR A 285 -14.86 -13.53 7.73
C TYR A 285 -16.16 -13.00 7.13
N GLN A 286 -17.05 -13.86 6.63
CA GLN A 286 -18.42 -13.47 6.29
C GLN A 286 -19.22 -13.08 7.53
N GLU A 287 -19.15 -13.87 8.60
CA GLU A 287 -19.77 -13.56 9.91
C GLU A 287 -19.22 -12.25 10.49
N MET A 288 -17.90 -12.02 10.38
CA MET A 288 -17.28 -10.74 10.76
C MET A 288 -17.84 -9.56 9.96
N LEU A 289 -17.92 -9.67 8.63
CA LEU A 289 -18.44 -8.59 7.78
C LEU A 289 -19.93 -8.30 8.02
N GLU A 290 -20.75 -9.34 8.22
CA GLU A 290 -22.17 -9.17 8.55
C GLU A 290 -22.36 -8.54 9.95
N THR A 291 -21.57 -8.96 10.94
CA THR A 291 -21.63 -8.44 12.32
C THR A 291 -21.15 -7.00 12.43
N THR A 292 -20.06 -6.66 11.74
CA THR A 292 -19.46 -5.31 11.73
C THR A 292 -20.13 -4.37 10.72
N LYS A 293 -20.96 -4.90 9.81
CA LYS A 293 -21.66 -4.19 8.72
C LYS A 293 -20.73 -3.51 7.70
N TYR A 294 -19.54 -4.06 7.51
CA TYR A 294 -18.63 -3.64 6.44
C TYR A 294 -18.84 -4.49 5.19
N GLY A 295 -18.61 -3.88 4.04
CA GLY A 295 -18.24 -4.61 2.84
C GLY A 295 -16.73 -4.58 2.67
N VAL A 296 -16.23 -5.35 1.72
CA VAL A 296 -14.82 -5.31 1.30
C VAL A 296 -14.73 -5.27 -0.20
N GLN A 297 -13.72 -4.56 -0.70
CA GLN A 297 -13.40 -4.42 -2.11
C GLN A 297 -11.88 -4.52 -2.29
N LEU A 298 -11.44 -5.11 -3.40
CA LEU A 298 -10.07 -4.95 -3.88
C LEU A 298 -10.04 -5.01 -5.41
N SER A 299 -9.13 -4.28 -6.03
CA SER A 299 -8.96 -4.32 -7.49
C SER A 299 -7.52 -4.17 -7.94
N ALA A 300 -7.26 -4.63 -9.16
CA ALA A 300 -6.04 -4.46 -9.92
C ALA A 300 -6.35 -3.66 -11.18
N ILE A 301 -5.61 -2.58 -11.43
CA ILE A 301 -5.77 -1.68 -12.59
C ILE A 301 -4.48 -1.57 -13.40
N ARG A 302 -4.61 -1.25 -14.68
CA ARG A 302 -3.49 -0.94 -15.59
C ARG A 302 -3.04 0.50 -15.39
N ALA A 303 -1.85 0.71 -14.85
CA ALA A 303 -1.32 2.04 -14.55
C ALA A 303 -1.23 2.93 -15.82
N SER A 304 -0.86 2.32 -16.95
CA SER A 304 -0.80 2.95 -18.28
C SER A 304 -2.13 3.50 -18.82
N LYS A 305 -3.27 3.14 -18.22
CA LYS A 305 -4.62 3.61 -18.59
C LYS A 305 -5.04 4.88 -17.83
N LEU A 306 -4.37 5.23 -16.73
CA LEU A 306 -4.71 6.39 -15.89
C LEU A 306 -4.67 7.75 -16.63
N PRO A 307 -3.74 8.02 -17.58
CA PRO A 307 -3.81 9.22 -18.43
C PRO A 307 -5.11 9.33 -19.24
N ALA A 308 -5.66 8.21 -19.70
CA ALA A 308 -6.93 8.18 -20.41
C ALA A 308 -8.14 8.28 -19.46
N LEU A 309 -8.05 7.74 -18.24
CA LEU A 309 -9.05 7.96 -17.18
C LEU A 309 -9.23 9.45 -16.90
N ALA A 310 -8.14 10.17 -16.59
CA ALA A 310 -8.20 11.60 -16.29
C ALA A 310 -8.84 12.42 -17.43
N LYS A 311 -8.54 12.09 -18.69
CA LYS A 311 -9.15 12.73 -19.87
C LYS A 311 -10.66 12.42 -20.00
N LYS A 312 -11.09 11.17 -19.77
CA LYS A 312 -12.51 10.77 -19.83
C LYS A 312 -13.32 11.40 -18.69
N VAL A 313 -12.78 11.37 -17.47
CA VAL A 313 -13.32 12.09 -16.29
C VAL A 313 -13.50 13.57 -16.60
N LYS A 314 -12.47 14.23 -17.14
CA LYS A 314 -12.53 15.64 -17.56
C LYS A 314 -13.65 15.91 -18.58
N THR A 315 -13.69 15.11 -19.65
CA THR A 315 -14.68 15.24 -20.72
C THR A 315 -16.10 15.07 -20.19
N TRP A 316 -16.33 14.15 -19.26
CA TRP A 316 -17.63 13.92 -18.64
C TRP A 316 -18.05 15.06 -17.71
N TYR A 317 -17.20 15.50 -16.78
CA TYR A 317 -17.60 16.52 -15.82
C TYR A 317 -17.83 17.89 -16.49
N GLU A 318 -17.06 18.24 -17.52
CA GLU A 318 -17.27 19.49 -18.26
C GLU A 318 -18.64 19.51 -18.96
N LEU A 319 -19.11 18.34 -19.43
CA LEU A 319 -20.48 18.19 -19.96
C LEU A 319 -21.54 18.20 -18.85
N ALA A 320 -21.23 17.68 -17.65
CA ALA A 320 -22.15 17.68 -16.51
C ALA A 320 -22.37 19.10 -15.97
N MET A 321 -21.30 19.89 -15.84
CA MET A 321 -21.36 21.32 -15.51
C MET A 321 -22.12 22.12 -16.58
N ALA A 322 -21.87 21.84 -17.86
CA ALA A 322 -22.55 22.51 -18.97
C ALA A 322 -24.05 22.16 -19.08
N ALA A 323 -24.46 20.97 -18.64
CA ALA A 323 -25.88 20.58 -18.57
C ALA A 323 -26.65 21.34 -17.47
N GLY A 324 -25.96 21.75 -16.40
CA GLY A 324 -26.56 22.48 -15.28
C GLY A 324 -27.56 21.68 -14.44
N ASP A 325 -27.64 20.35 -14.62
CA ASP A 325 -28.68 19.49 -14.03
C ASP A 325 -28.43 19.16 -12.55
N LYS A 326 -28.50 20.21 -11.72
CA LYS A 326 -28.25 20.12 -10.27
C LYS A 326 -29.13 19.10 -9.53
N PRO A 327 -30.44 18.93 -9.80
CA PRO A 327 -31.26 17.93 -9.12
C PRO A 327 -30.79 16.48 -9.34
N SER A 328 -30.31 16.17 -10.55
CA SER A 328 -29.80 14.84 -10.89
C SER A 328 -28.45 14.55 -10.24
N LEU A 329 -27.56 15.55 -10.20
CA LEU A 329 -26.30 15.48 -9.48
C LEU A 329 -26.48 15.42 -7.95
N ALA A 330 -27.49 16.10 -7.40
CA ALA A 330 -27.86 16.00 -5.98
C ALA A 330 -28.22 14.56 -5.60
N ARG A 331 -29.09 13.90 -6.38
CA ARG A 331 -29.43 12.48 -6.18
C ARG A 331 -28.23 11.56 -6.34
N ALA A 332 -27.38 11.81 -7.35
CA ALA A 332 -26.14 11.04 -7.52
C ALA A 332 -25.20 11.16 -6.29
N LYS A 333 -25.01 12.36 -5.72
CA LYS A 333 -24.25 12.57 -4.48
C LYS A 333 -24.86 11.85 -3.28
N ALA A 334 -26.18 11.85 -3.20
CA ALA A 334 -26.97 11.30 -2.09
C ALA A 334 -27.06 9.77 -2.09
N GLU A 335 -26.92 9.14 -3.27
CA GLU A 335 -27.11 7.68 -3.46
C GLU A 335 -25.82 6.90 -3.72
N VAL A 336 -24.77 7.53 -4.24
CA VAL A 336 -23.50 6.85 -4.59
C VAL A 336 -22.95 6.00 -3.45
N LEU A 337 -22.36 4.85 -3.78
CA LEU A 337 -21.60 4.04 -2.84
C LEU A 337 -20.39 4.86 -2.35
N ARG A 338 -20.41 5.19 -1.05
CA ARG A 338 -19.37 5.96 -0.36
C ARG A 338 -18.62 5.05 0.61
N PHE A 339 -17.40 5.44 0.96
CA PHE A 339 -16.48 4.62 1.76
C PHE A 339 -16.37 5.12 3.22
N GLU A 340 -15.92 4.31 4.17
CA GLU A 340 -15.97 4.53 5.64
C GLU A 340 -14.90 5.52 6.16
N VAL A 341 -14.93 6.77 5.69
CA VAL A 341 -14.10 7.87 6.25
C VAL A 341 -14.54 8.24 7.69
N GLY A 342 -15.76 7.89 8.08
CA GLY A 342 -16.32 8.03 9.42
C GLY A 342 -17.26 6.87 9.74
N ASP A 343 -17.72 6.80 10.99
CA ASP A 343 -18.38 5.64 11.60
C ASP A 343 -19.91 5.81 11.76
N GLU A 344 -20.56 4.87 12.46
CA GLU A 344 -22.00 4.93 12.79
C GLU A 344 -22.39 6.10 13.71
N THR A 345 -21.44 6.69 14.43
CA THR A 345 -21.68 7.81 15.36
C THR A 345 -21.53 9.16 14.66
N THR A 346 -20.56 9.26 13.74
CA THR A 346 -20.11 10.50 13.10
C THR A 346 -20.74 10.73 11.72
N ASP A 347 -21.06 9.66 10.99
CA ASP A 347 -21.74 9.73 9.69
C ASP A 347 -22.70 8.53 9.48
N PRO A 348 -23.80 8.42 10.25
CA PRO A 348 -24.68 7.24 10.24
C PRO A 348 -25.20 6.83 8.84
N ASP A 349 -25.44 7.80 7.95
CA ASP A 349 -25.94 7.59 6.58
C ASP A 349 -24.82 7.45 5.52
N LYS A 350 -23.54 7.50 5.89
CA LYS A 350 -22.38 7.67 4.98
C LYS A 350 -22.55 8.85 4.00
N ARG A 351 -23.10 9.98 4.45
CA ARG A 351 -23.41 11.15 3.61
C ARG A 351 -22.49 12.35 3.81
N ILE A 352 -21.66 12.37 4.84
CA ILE A 352 -20.57 13.37 4.99
C ILE A 352 -19.30 12.85 4.29
N SER A 353 -19.05 11.54 4.33
CA SER A 353 -17.90 10.87 3.71
C SER A 353 -17.75 11.27 2.24
N PHE A 354 -16.52 11.64 1.86
CA PHE A 354 -16.20 12.27 0.59
C PHE A 354 -15.51 11.35 -0.43
N TYR A 355 -15.29 10.08 -0.10
CA TYR A 355 -14.81 9.05 -1.02
C TYR A 355 -16.00 8.24 -1.56
N GLY A 356 -16.06 8.02 -2.87
CA GLY A 356 -17.09 7.18 -3.49
C GLY A 356 -16.72 6.65 -4.88
N ASP A 357 -17.41 5.59 -5.31
CA ASP A 357 -17.14 4.88 -6.57
C ASP A 357 -17.45 5.76 -7.80
N LEU A 358 -16.44 5.95 -8.65
CA LEU A 358 -16.54 6.84 -9.82
C LEU A 358 -17.56 6.33 -10.85
N TYR A 359 -17.61 5.02 -11.09
CA TYR A 359 -18.53 4.42 -12.07
C TYR A 359 -19.99 4.61 -11.61
N ASN A 360 -20.28 4.34 -10.34
CA ASN A 360 -21.60 4.38 -9.75
C ASN A 360 -22.13 5.81 -9.66
N PHE A 361 -21.27 6.78 -9.32
CA PHE A 361 -21.62 8.20 -9.40
C PHE A 361 -22.02 8.62 -10.82
N VAL A 362 -21.23 8.25 -11.82
CA VAL A 362 -21.49 8.52 -13.24
C VAL A 362 -22.77 7.82 -13.71
N GLU A 363 -23.03 6.59 -13.25
CA GLU A 363 -24.26 5.86 -13.56
C GLU A 363 -25.49 6.53 -12.93
N LEU A 364 -25.43 6.95 -11.67
CA LEU A 364 -26.54 7.60 -10.98
C LEU A 364 -26.86 8.97 -11.63
N ALA A 365 -25.83 9.72 -12.01
CA ALA A 365 -26.00 10.98 -12.75
C ALA A 365 -26.68 10.75 -14.13
N ASP A 366 -26.26 9.73 -14.87
CA ASP A 366 -26.84 9.31 -16.16
C ASP A 366 -28.29 8.79 -15.99
N ARG A 367 -28.55 8.00 -14.93
CA ARG A 367 -29.87 7.46 -14.56
C ARG A 367 -30.90 8.54 -14.21
N TYR A 368 -30.48 9.63 -13.60
CA TYR A 368 -31.38 10.73 -13.20
C TYR A 368 -31.42 11.90 -14.18
N ALA A 369 -30.50 11.97 -15.15
CA ALA A 369 -30.37 13.09 -16.08
C ALA A 369 -31.66 13.47 -16.81
N ASN A 370 -32.00 14.77 -16.77
CA ASN A 370 -33.04 15.34 -17.61
C ASN A 370 -32.56 15.44 -19.06
N GLY A 371 -32.92 14.43 -19.87
CA GLY A 371 -32.59 14.34 -21.30
C GLY A 371 -33.04 15.52 -22.17
N SER A 372 -33.87 16.43 -21.64
CA SER A 372 -34.31 17.65 -22.34
C SER A 372 -33.28 18.79 -22.29
N LEU A 373 -32.32 18.73 -21.35
CA LEU A 373 -31.31 19.79 -21.18
C LEU A 373 -30.16 19.59 -22.19
N PRO A 374 -29.75 20.61 -22.96
CA PRO A 374 -28.50 20.54 -23.70
C PRO A 374 -27.32 20.60 -22.70
N PRO A 375 -26.29 19.74 -22.78
CA PRO A 375 -26.00 18.76 -23.83
C PRO A 375 -26.22 17.28 -23.42
N ALA A 376 -27.34 16.92 -22.78
CA ALA A 376 -27.58 15.61 -22.16
C ALA A 376 -27.21 14.39 -23.03
N GLY A 377 -27.54 14.39 -24.33
CA GLY A 377 -27.15 13.28 -25.23
C GLY A 377 -25.62 13.08 -25.37
N ARG A 378 -24.83 14.15 -25.27
CA ARG A 378 -23.35 14.06 -25.21
C ARG A 378 -22.86 13.68 -23.81
N LEU A 379 -23.52 14.17 -22.76
CA LEU A 379 -23.21 13.82 -21.37
C LEU A 379 -23.40 12.32 -21.10
N SER A 380 -24.54 11.76 -21.50
CA SER A 380 -24.83 10.33 -21.36
C SER A 380 -23.85 9.47 -22.17
N ALA A 381 -23.56 9.86 -23.42
CA ALA A 381 -22.54 9.19 -24.23
C ALA A 381 -21.14 9.21 -23.59
N ALA A 382 -20.71 10.34 -23.02
CA ALA A 382 -19.44 10.45 -22.28
C ALA A 382 -19.45 9.65 -20.95
N GLY A 383 -20.60 9.60 -20.27
CA GLY A 383 -20.77 8.81 -19.05
C GLY A 383 -20.67 7.31 -19.33
N LYS A 384 -21.30 6.84 -20.40
CA LYS A 384 -21.16 5.47 -20.90
C LYS A 384 -19.72 5.15 -21.30
N ASP A 385 -19.08 6.02 -22.09
CA ASP A 385 -17.68 5.88 -22.54
C ASP A 385 -16.65 5.87 -21.39
N LEU A 386 -16.92 6.60 -20.30
CA LEU A 386 -16.14 6.53 -19.06
C LEU A 386 -16.39 5.22 -18.30
N ARG A 387 -17.65 4.81 -18.14
CA ARG A 387 -18.04 3.58 -17.43
C ARG A 387 -17.52 2.31 -18.09
N GLU A 388 -17.66 2.18 -19.41
CA GLU A 388 -17.13 1.05 -20.19
C GLU A 388 -15.59 1.03 -20.20
N PHE A 389 -14.94 2.19 -20.14
CA PHE A 389 -13.48 2.26 -20.02
C PHE A 389 -12.97 1.80 -18.64
N ILE A 390 -13.66 2.15 -17.56
CA ILE A 390 -13.30 1.71 -16.20
C ILE A 390 -13.32 0.18 -16.15
N THR A 391 -14.43 -0.45 -16.53
CA THR A 391 -14.61 -1.91 -16.39
C THR A 391 -13.96 -2.75 -17.50
N GLY A 392 -13.76 -2.19 -18.70
CA GLY A 392 -13.23 -2.91 -19.86
C GLY A 392 -11.75 -2.67 -20.20
N GLU A 393 -11.19 -1.50 -19.87
CA GLU A 393 -9.80 -1.15 -20.23
C GLU A 393 -8.89 -0.89 -19.02
N LEU A 394 -9.35 -0.12 -18.04
CA LEU A 394 -8.58 0.25 -16.85
C LEU A 394 -8.43 -0.93 -15.88
N THR A 395 -9.56 -1.48 -15.44
CA THR A 395 -9.60 -2.57 -14.47
C THR A 395 -9.20 -3.90 -15.13
N VAL A 396 -8.30 -4.63 -14.46
CA VAL A 396 -7.88 -6.00 -14.80
C VAL A 396 -8.72 -7.00 -14.00
N ARG A 397 -8.88 -6.74 -12.71
CA ARG A 397 -9.72 -7.50 -11.79
C ARG A 397 -10.32 -6.56 -10.75
N ASN A 398 -11.58 -6.77 -10.44
CA ASN A 398 -12.24 -6.19 -9.27
C ASN A 398 -13.00 -7.31 -8.56
N VAL A 399 -13.02 -7.28 -7.23
CA VAL A 399 -13.81 -8.18 -6.38
C VAL A 399 -14.42 -7.40 -5.23
N TRP A 400 -15.57 -7.89 -4.77
CA TRP A 400 -16.36 -7.26 -3.74
C TRP A 400 -17.15 -8.33 -2.97
N LEU A 401 -17.37 -8.08 -1.67
CA LEU A 401 -18.25 -8.88 -0.81
C LEU A 401 -18.96 -7.94 0.19
N GLY A 402 -20.12 -8.38 0.68
CA GLY A 402 -20.88 -7.64 1.69
C GLY A 402 -21.58 -6.37 1.18
N ARG A 403 -21.87 -5.49 2.15
CA ARG A 403 -22.65 -4.25 2.02
C ARG A 403 -22.07 -3.22 2.98
N ASP A 404 -22.28 -1.93 2.73
CA ASP A 404 -22.13 -0.98 3.83
C ASP A 404 -23.29 -1.10 4.82
N ARG A 405 -23.08 -0.51 5.99
CA ARG A 405 -24.07 -0.30 7.06
C ARG A 405 -25.34 0.45 6.66
N THR A 406 -25.37 1.11 5.50
CA THR A 406 -26.57 1.73 4.91
C THR A 406 -27.36 0.75 4.03
N GLY A 407 -26.83 -0.46 3.81
CA GLY A 407 -27.40 -1.54 3.02
C GLY A 407 -26.99 -1.55 1.54
N LYS A 408 -26.13 -0.62 1.09
CA LYS A 408 -25.67 -0.55 -0.30
C LYS A 408 -24.75 -1.73 -0.61
N GLN A 409 -25.05 -2.44 -1.68
CA GLN A 409 -24.27 -3.59 -2.13
C GLN A 409 -22.91 -3.15 -2.66
N TYR A 410 -21.82 -3.83 -2.26
CA TYR A 410 -20.49 -3.55 -2.82
C TYR A 410 -20.31 -4.03 -4.28
N SER A 411 -21.34 -4.68 -4.87
CA SER A 411 -21.44 -4.83 -6.32
C SER A 411 -21.56 -3.52 -7.08
N ASN A 412 -21.71 -2.39 -6.37
CA ASN A 412 -21.67 -1.05 -6.92
C ASN A 412 -20.26 -0.42 -6.84
N ALA A 413 -19.23 -1.13 -6.35
CA ALA A 413 -17.83 -0.70 -6.39
C ALA A 413 -17.15 -1.32 -7.63
N HIS A 414 -16.42 -0.52 -8.41
CA HIS A 414 -15.94 -0.87 -9.75
C HIS A 414 -14.40 -0.87 -9.88
N GLY A 415 -13.67 -0.59 -8.81
CA GLY A 415 -12.22 -0.64 -8.75
C GLY A 415 -11.50 0.68 -9.03
N ILE A 416 -12.22 1.82 -8.97
CA ILE A 416 -11.58 3.15 -8.89
C ILE A 416 -12.54 4.18 -8.24
N ALA A 417 -12.17 4.61 -7.05
CA ALA A 417 -12.90 5.63 -6.30
C ALA A 417 -12.36 7.04 -6.63
N ILE A 418 -13.07 8.08 -6.22
CA ILE A 418 -12.68 9.48 -6.45
C ILE A 418 -13.23 10.40 -5.35
N GLN A 419 -12.70 11.62 -5.24
CA GLN A 419 -13.28 12.66 -4.40
C GLN A 419 -14.68 13.07 -4.90
N ILE A 420 -15.73 12.75 -4.14
CA ILE A 420 -17.10 13.20 -4.37
C ILE A 420 -17.57 13.88 -3.07
N PRO A 421 -17.73 15.21 -3.01
CA PRO A 421 -18.10 15.87 -1.76
C PRO A 421 -19.44 15.35 -1.24
N GLY A 422 -19.55 15.19 0.08
CA GLY A 422 -20.78 14.82 0.76
C GLY A 422 -21.66 16.02 1.09
N ARG A 423 -22.34 15.91 2.23
CA ARG A 423 -22.95 16.99 3.02
C ARG A 423 -21.87 17.80 3.75
N PRO A 424 -22.13 19.07 4.10
CA PRO A 424 -21.28 19.82 5.03
C PRO A 424 -21.14 19.10 6.38
N GLY A 425 -19.91 18.82 6.78
CA GLY A 425 -19.54 18.15 8.03
C GLY A 425 -18.02 17.96 8.08
N ASN A 426 -17.50 17.50 9.21
CA ASN A 426 -16.08 17.17 9.38
C ASN A 426 -15.96 15.79 10.04
N LEU A 427 -15.34 14.84 9.32
CA LEU A 427 -15.04 13.50 9.84
C LEU A 427 -13.57 13.36 10.23
N ILE A 428 -12.70 14.11 9.55
CA ILE A 428 -11.25 14.07 9.74
C ILE A 428 -10.65 15.40 9.29
N ASP A 429 -9.81 15.98 10.13
CA ASP A 429 -9.14 17.24 9.84
C ASP A 429 -7.90 16.99 8.96
N TYR A 430 -7.91 17.49 7.72
CA TYR A 430 -6.78 17.33 6.78
C TYR A 430 -6.25 18.66 6.22
N TYR A 431 -5.02 18.64 5.70
CA TYR A 431 -4.41 19.77 4.98
C TYR A 431 -4.99 19.88 3.56
N PRO A 432 -5.14 21.10 2.99
CA PRO A 432 -5.73 21.29 1.67
C PRO A 432 -4.79 20.92 0.51
N SER A 433 -4.36 19.65 0.44
CA SER A 433 -3.35 19.14 -0.50
C SER A 433 -3.88 18.83 -1.90
N TYR A 434 -5.20 18.77 -2.13
CA TYR A 434 -5.80 18.42 -3.43
C TYR A 434 -5.22 19.18 -4.65
N PRO A 435 -4.98 20.52 -4.61
CA PRO A 435 -4.36 21.25 -5.72
C PRO A 435 -2.91 20.82 -6.03
N GLY A 436 -2.26 20.13 -5.09
CA GLY A 436 -0.94 19.55 -5.24
C GLY A 436 -0.93 18.25 -6.05
N LEU A 437 -2.06 17.57 -6.22
CA LEU A 437 -2.14 16.25 -6.83
C LEU A 437 -1.91 16.27 -8.36
N ALA A 438 -1.20 15.26 -8.87
CA ALA A 438 -1.00 15.03 -10.30
C ALA A 438 -2.31 14.72 -11.03
N PHE A 439 -3.27 14.04 -10.37
CA PHE A 439 -4.60 13.80 -10.93
C PHE A 439 -5.38 15.10 -11.15
N GLU A 440 -5.36 16.03 -10.17
CA GLU A 440 -6.00 17.34 -10.31
C GLU A 440 -5.38 18.14 -11.46
N LYS A 441 -4.04 18.16 -11.55
CA LYS A 441 -3.31 18.83 -12.64
C LYS A 441 -3.61 18.24 -14.02
N ALA A 442 -4.00 16.96 -14.10
CA ALA A 442 -4.31 16.27 -15.35
C ALA A 442 -5.80 16.28 -15.73
N SER A 443 -6.70 16.33 -14.74
CA SER A 443 -8.16 16.25 -14.94
C SER A 443 -8.87 17.60 -14.75
N GLY A 444 -8.45 18.41 -13.78
CA GLY A 444 -9.19 19.59 -13.30
C GLY A 444 -10.40 19.26 -12.42
N TRP A 445 -10.52 18.02 -11.92
CA TRP A 445 -11.67 17.53 -11.15
C TRP A 445 -12.02 18.38 -9.91
N GLY A 446 -11.05 19.04 -9.28
CA GLY A 446 -11.26 19.98 -8.18
C GLY A 446 -12.11 21.20 -8.56
N SER A 447 -12.25 21.53 -9.85
CA SER A 447 -13.24 22.50 -10.34
C SER A 447 -14.67 21.96 -10.27
N PHE A 448 -14.85 20.65 -10.46
CA PHE A 448 -16.13 19.96 -10.35
C PHE A 448 -16.50 19.61 -8.91
N VAL A 449 -15.53 19.26 -8.05
CA VAL A 449 -15.74 19.15 -6.60
C VAL A 449 -16.37 20.43 -6.06
N LYS A 450 -15.78 21.60 -6.38
CA LYS A 450 -16.33 22.92 -6.02
C LYS A 450 -17.72 23.17 -6.61
N TYR A 451 -18.00 22.68 -7.82
CA TYR A 451 -19.34 22.76 -8.40
C TYR A 451 -20.36 21.90 -7.64
N LEU A 452 -20.00 20.67 -7.29
CA LEU A 452 -20.80 19.73 -6.49
C LEU A 452 -21.00 20.22 -5.03
N GLU A 453 -20.08 21.01 -4.47
CA GLU A 453 -20.27 21.71 -3.20
C GLU A 453 -21.38 22.77 -3.27
N THR A 454 -21.61 23.38 -4.44
CA THR A 454 -22.77 24.29 -4.67
C THR A 454 -24.11 23.56 -4.91
N ILE A 455 -24.15 22.24 -4.67
CA ILE A 455 -25.32 21.39 -4.87
C ILE A 455 -25.61 20.68 -3.54
N GLY A 456 -26.68 21.10 -2.87
CA GLY A 456 -27.25 20.37 -1.73
C GLY A 456 -27.79 19.00 -2.17
N GLU A 457 -27.96 18.10 -1.21
CA GLU A 457 -28.62 16.79 -1.40
C GLU A 457 -30.14 16.89 -1.24
#